data_AF-A0A0D3LLK6-F1
#
_entry.id   AF-A0A0D3LLK6-F1
#
_cell.length_a   1.000
_cell.length_b   1.000
_cell.length_c   1.000
_cell.angle_alpha   90.00
_cell.angle_beta   90.00
_cell.angle_gamma   90.00
#
_symmetry.space_group_name_H-M   'P 1'
#
loop_
_entity.id
_entity.type
_entity.pdbx_description
1 polymer ?
#
loop_
_entity_poly.entity_id
_entity_poly.type
_entity_poly.pdbx_seq_one_letter_code
_entity_poly.pdbx_strand_id
1 'polypeptide(L)'
;MVEEHGVSHCQACTVVSLPGSSYQYQPKQKDDTLIIEQLKSLVEKHPSTGFWQCYYRLRKKGHSWNHKRVYRVYSEFRLNIRRRHKKRLPARVKQALFQPEKINQVWSIDFMRQRGCLIASGMEEPLDS
;
A
#
# COMPACT_ATOMS: atom_id res chain seq x y z
N MET A 1 -43.63 22.80 10.81
CA MET A 1 -43.89 22.75 12.29
C MET A 1 -43.27 23.91 13.08
N VAL A 2 -41.95 24.02 13.27
CA VAL A 2 -41.34 25.17 14.01
C VAL A 2 -41.44 26.48 13.22
N GLU A 3 -41.04 26.48 11.94
CA GLU A 3 -41.10 27.68 11.08
C GLU A 3 -42.53 28.03 10.62
N GLU A 4 -43.41 27.03 10.46
CA GLU A 4 -44.78 27.23 9.97
C GLU A 4 -45.81 27.57 11.06
N HIS A 5 -45.59 27.11 12.31
CA HIS A 5 -46.55 27.30 13.42
C HIS A 5 -45.97 28.11 14.59
N GLY A 6 -44.73 28.60 14.50
CA GLY A 6 -44.11 29.44 15.52
C GLY A 6 -43.91 28.77 16.89
N VAL A 7 -44.00 27.45 16.96
CA VAL A 7 -43.84 26.66 18.20
C VAL A 7 -42.36 26.48 18.56
N SER A 8 -42.06 26.46 19.87
CA SER A 8 -40.69 26.24 20.34
C SER A 8 -40.14 24.87 19.90
N HIS A 9 -38.82 24.79 19.67
CA HIS A 9 -38.16 23.53 19.31
C HIS A 9 -38.46 22.37 20.28
N CYS A 10 -38.60 22.67 21.57
CA CYS A 10 -38.97 21.69 22.58
C CYS A 10 -40.37 21.13 22.35
N GLN A 11 -41.37 22.00 22.15
CA GLN A 11 -42.75 21.57 21.87
C GLN A 11 -42.85 20.76 20.58
N ALA A 12 -42.14 21.18 19.53
CA ALA A 12 -42.10 20.43 18.28
C ALA A 12 -41.48 19.03 18.46
N CYS A 13 -40.38 18.91 19.22
CA CYS A 13 -39.76 17.61 19.51
C CYS A 13 -40.68 16.69 20.34
N THR A 14 -41.44 17.25 21.29
CA THR A 14 -42.43 16.49 22.08
C THR A 14 -43.55 15.93 21.20
N VAL A 15 -44.09 16.73 20.28
CA VAL A 15 -45.17 16.28 19.38
C VAL A 15 -44.69 15.18 18.42
N VAL A 16 -43.45 15.28 17.92
CA VAL A 16 -42.86 14.29 17.01
C VAL A 16 -42.26 13.09 17.76
N SER A 17 -42.32 13.08 19.10
CA SER A 17 -41.72 12.03 19.95
C SER A 17 -40.23 11.78 19.66
N LEU A 18 -39.50 12.86 19.34
CA LEU A 18 -38.05 12.83 19.15
C LEU A 18 -37.35 13.43 20.37
N PRO A 19 -36.24 12.85 20.85
CA PRO A 19 -35.45 13.46 21.89
C PRO A 19 -34.80 14.74 21.37
N GLY A 20 -34.94 15.85 22.12
CA GLY A 20 -34.39 17.16 21.72
C GLY A 20 -32.88 17.16 21.50
N SER A 21 -32.14 16.24 22.15
CA SER A 21 -30.71 16.04 21.92
C SER A 21 -30.38 15.56 20.50
N SER A 22 -31.24 14.73 19.90
CA SER A 22 -31.09 14.28 18.51
C SER A 22 -31.32 15.43 17.53
N TYR A 23 -32.31 16.28 17.82
CA TYR A 23 -32.60 17.46 17.01
C TYR A 23 -31.47 18.51 17.05
N GLN A 24 -30.84 18.70 18.22
CA GLN A 24 -29.72 19.62 18.40
C GLN A 24 -28.38 19.06 17.92
N TYR A 25 -28.28 17.74 17.71
CA TYR A 25 -27.03 17.12 17.31
C TYR A 25 -26.71 17.46 15.86
N GLN A 26 -25.71 18.32 15.67
CA GLN A 26 -25.10 18.54 14.37
C GLN A 26 -23.77 17.78 14.28
N PRO A 27 -23.62 16.81 13.36
CA PRO A 27 -22.37 16.10 13.19
C PRO A 27 -21.29 17.07 12.69
N LYS A 28 -20.34 17.41 13.56
CA LYS A 28 -19.17 18.22 13.17
C LYS A 28 -18.25 17.40 12.27
N GLN A 29 -18.10 17.83 11.02
CA GLN A 29 -17.09 17.28 10.13
C GLN A 29 -15.70 17.65 10.64
N LYS A 30 -14.75 16.72 10.59
CA LYS A 30 -13.37 16.96 10.98
C LYS A 30 -12.60 17.50 9.79
N ASP A 31 -11.72 18.48 10.01
CA ASP A 31 -10.93 19.10 8.96
C ASP A 31 -9.93 18.10 8.35
N ASP A 32 -10.26 17.57 7.18
CA ASP A 32 -9.43 16.61 6.43
C ASP A 32 -8.49 17.29 5.42
N THR A 33 -8.50 18.63 5.36
CA THR A 33 -7.73 19.46 4.41
C THR A 33 -6.23 19.15 4.40
N LEU A 34 -5.61 19.02 5.57
CA LEU A 34 -4.18 18.69 5.69
C LEU A 34 -3.85 17.29 5.16
N ILE A 35 -4.75 16.32 5.37
CA ILE A 35 -4.58 14.95 4.88
C ILE A 35 -4.64 14.93 3.36
N ILE A 36 -5.58 15.69 2.80
CA ILE A 36 -5.77 15.86 1.36
C ILE A 36 -4.52 16.44 0.71
N GLU A 37 -4.00 17.53 1.24
CA GLU A 37 -2.83 18.21 0.69
C GLU A 37 -1.58 17.32 0.71
N GLN A 38 -1.32 16.66 1.84
CA GLN A 38 -0.18 15.75 1.96
C GLN A 38 -0.32 14.51 1.07
N LEU A 39 -1.53 13.96 0.94
CA LEU A 39 -1.79 12.85 0.02
C LEU A 39 -1.58 13.28 -1.43
N LYS A 40 -2.10 14.43 -1.85
CA LYS A 40 -1.89 14.98 -3.21
C LYS A 40 -0.41 15.11 -3.53
N SER A 41 0.37 15.71 -2.63
CA SER A 41 1.83 15.85 -2.80
C SER A 41 2.55 14.50 -2.93
N LEU A 42 2.10 13.46 -2.20
CA LEU A 42 2.70 12.13 -2.27
C LEU A 42 2.35 11.39 -3.56
N VAL A 43 1.10 11.54 -4.02
CA VAL A 43 0.59 10.90 -5.23
C VAL A 43 1.28 11.47 -6.46
N GLU A 44 1.43 12.80 -6.52
CA GLU A 44 2.14 13.49 -7.59
C GLU A 44 3.60 13.01 -7.71
N LYS A 45 4.29 12.85 -6.58
CA LYS A 45 5.66 12.34 -6.56
C LYS A 45 5.78 10.87 -6.92
N HIS A 46 4.77 10.05 -6.60
CA HIS A 46 4.85 8.60 -6.73
C HIS A 46 3.52 7.96 -7.15
N PRO A 47 3.16 8.05 -8.44
CA PRO A 47 1.85 7.62 -8.95
C PRO A 47 1.58 6.11 -8.88
N SER A 48 2.62 5.27 -8.74
CA SER A 48 2.47 3.81 -8.63
C SER A 48 2.27 3.31 -7.19
N THR A 49 2.29 4.21 -6.21
CA THR A 49 2.35 3.87 -4.79
C THR A 49 0.96 3.52 -4.26
N GLY A 50 0.82 2.38 -3.60
CA GLY A 50 -0.44 1.99 -2.98
C GLY A 50 -0.69 2.68 -1.62
N PHE A 51 -1.91 2.55 -1.11
CA PHE A 51 -2.34 3.13 0.18
C PHE A 51 -1.34 2.93 1.33
N TRP A 52 -0.91 1.68 1.57
CA TRP A 52 -0.02 1.36 2.70
C TRP A 52 1.32 2.10 2.63
N GLN A 53 1.90 2.20 1.44
CA GLN A 53 3.16 2.91 1.24
C GLN A 53 2.98 4.42 1.45
N CYS A 54 1.87 5.01 1.00
CA CYS A 54 1.53 6.40 1.29
C CYS A 54 1.36 6.64 2.80
N TYR A 55 0.66 5.73 3.50
CA TYR A 55 0.48 5.81 4.94
C TYR A 55 1.81 5.73 5.72
N TYR A 56 2.69 4.80 5.37
CA TYR A 56 4.01 4.72 6.01
C TYR A 56 4.87 5.96 5.75
N ARG A 57 4.80 6.54 4.55
CA ARG A 57 5.49 7.81 4.26
C ARG A 57 4.94 8.97 5.07
N LEU A 58 3.62 9.04 5.25
CA LEU A 58 2.98 10.03 6.14
C LEU A 58 3.45 9.87 7.59
N ARG A 59 3.57 8.63 8.08
CA ARG A 59 4.11 8.37 9.42
C ARG A 59 5.59 8.75 9.53
N LYS A 60 6.39 8.51 8.50
CA LYS A 60 7.80 8.93 8.46
C LYS A 60 7.95 10.46 8.45
N LYS A 61 6.99 11.19 7.89
CA LYS A 61 6.91 12.66 7.97
C LYS A 61 6.46 13.18 9.35
N GLY A 62 6.12 12.31 10.30
CA GLY A 62 5.70 12.69 11.65
C GLY A 62 4.19 12.85 11.84
N HIS A 63 3.36 12.58 10.83
CA HIS A 63 1.91 12.66 11.01
C HIS A 63 1.38 11.43 11.76
N SER A 64 0.74 11.66 12.91
CA SER A 64 0.18 10.63 13.80
C SER A 64 -1.30 10.30 13.52
N TRP A 65 -1.73 10.41 12.26
CA TRP A 65 -3.12 10.15 11.88
C TRP A 65 -3.46 8.65 11.93
N ASN A 66 -4.68 8.34 12.38
CA ASN A 66 -5.21 6.98 12.34
C ASN A 66 -5.37 6.52 10.87
N HIS A 67 -4.88 5.32 10.56
CA HIS A 67 -5.00 4.71 9.24
C HIS A 67 -6.44 4.67 8.71
N LYS A 68 -7.46 4.50 9.57
CA LYS A 68 -8.88 4.52 9.16
C LYS A 68 -9.30 5.87 8.57
N ARG A 69 -8.84 6.97 9.17
CA ARG A 69 -9.14 8.33 8.71
C ARG A 69 -8.48 8.61 7.37
N VAL A 70 -7.19 8.27 7.25
CA VAL A 70 -6.44 8.42 6.00
C VAL A 70 -7.02 7.54 4.90
N TYR A 71 -7.48 6.33 5.23
CA TYR A 71 -8.11 5.41 4.28
C TYR A 71 -9.44 5.92 3.73
N ARG A 72 -10.26 6.57 4.57
CA ARG A 72 -11.51 7.21 4.12
C ARG A 72 -11.20 8.27 3.06
N VAL A 73 -10.34 9.21 3.38
CA VAL A 73 -9.91 10.26 2.45
C VAL A 73 -9.30 9.63 1.19
N TYR A 74 -8.37 8.70 1.33
CA TYR A 74 -7.77 8.02 0.16
C TYR A 74 -8.81 7.36 -0.77
N SER A 75 -9.86 6.75 -0.19
CA SER A 75 -10.93 6.10 -0.94
C SER A 75 -11.85 7.09 -1.66
N GLU A 76 -12.14 8.23 -1.02
CA GLU A 76 -12.88 9.35 -1.63
C GLU A 76 -12.14 9.93 -2.83
N PHE A 77 -10.79 9.98 -2.78
CA PHE A 77 -9.94 10.42 -3.88
C PHE A 77 -9.85 9.41 -5.04
N ARG A 78 -10.49 8.23 -4.94
CA ARG A 78 -10.50 7.17 -5.97
C ARG A 78 -9.11 6.80 -6.52
N LEU A 79 -8.05 6.97 -5.73
CA LEU A 79 -6.66 6.65 -6.09
C LEU A 79 -6.34 5.14 -6.05
N ASN A 80 -7.35 4.30 -6.20
CA ASN A 80 -7.19 2.86 -6.16
C ASN A 80 -6.58 2.39 -7.48
N ILE A 81 -5.26 2.32 -7.52
CA ILE A 81 -4.52 1.70 -8.61
C ILE A 81 -4.98 0.24 -8.70
N ARG A 82 -5.70 -0.08 -9.78
CA ARG A 82 -6.16 -1.45 -10.02
C ARG A 82 -4.93 -2.31 -10.29
N ARG A 83 -4.67 -3.30 -9.44
CA ARG A 83 -3.60 -4.28 -9.69
C ARG A 83 -3.87 -4.95 -11.03
N ARG A 84 -2.97 -4.76 -12.00
CA ARG A 84 -3.03 -5.47 -13.27
C ARG A 84 -2.87 -6.97 -12.97
N HIS A 85 -3.83 -7.78 -13.42
CA HIS A 85 -3.75 -9.23 -13.27
C HIS A 85 -2.48 -9.74 -13.98
N LYS A 86 -1.73 -10.64 -13.33
CA LYS A 86 -0.58 -11.28 -13.97
C LYS A 86 -1.08 -12.08 -15.16
N LYS A 87 -0.76 -11.67 -16.38
CA LYS A 87 -1.04 -12.47 -17.56
C LYS A 87 -0.27 -13.78 -17.41
N ARG A 88 -0.97 -14.92 -17.50
CA ARG A 88 -0.28 -16.21 -17.56
C ARG A 88 0.56 -16.21 -18.83
N LEU A 89 1.87 -16.36 -18.68
CA LEU A 89 2.73 -16.60 -19.84
C LEU A 89 2.30 -17.93 -20.46
N PRO A 90 2.37 -18.08 -21.80
CA PRO A 90 2.15 -19.37 -22.42
C PRO A 90 3.07 -20.42 -21.79
N ALA A 91 2.57 -21.64 -21.64
CA ALA A 91 3.35 -22.73 -21.06
C ALA A 91 4.66 -22.87 -21.85
N ARG A 92 5.79 -22.78 -21.15
CA ARG A 92 7.10 -23.02 -21.76
C ARG A 92 7.08 -24.43 -22.34
N VAL A 93 7.37 -24.56 -23.64
CA VAL A 93 7.57 -25.88 -24.26
C VAL A 93 8.71 -26.55 -23.51
N LYS A 94 8.43 -27.68 -22.86
CA LYS A 94 9.45 -28.45 -22.15
C LYS A 94 10.37 -29.07 -23.19
N GLN A 95 11.51 -28.45 -23.42
CA GLN A 95 12.57 -29.06 -24.23
C GLN A 95 13.10 -30.27 -23.45
N ALA A 96 13.24 -31.41 -24.12
CA ALA A 96 13.85 -32.59 -23.51
C ALA A 96 15.26 -32.21 -23.02
N LEU A 97 15.61 -32.66 -21.81
CA LEU A 97 16.94 -32.45 -21.26
C LEU A 97 17.97 -33.09 -22.19
N PHE A 98 18.94 -32.31 -22.64
CA PHE A 98 20.03 -32.81 -23.47
C PHE A 98 20.91 -33.75 -22.64
N GLN A 99 20.98 -35.02 -23.03
CA GLN A 99 21.89 -35.99 -22.44
C GLN A 99 23.21 -35.99 -23.23
N PRO A 100 24.36 -35.69 -22.59
CA PRO A 100 25.65 -35.79 -23.26
C PRO A 100 26.00 -37.25 -23.54
N GLU A 101 26.54 -37.53 -24.73
CA GLU A 101 27.01 -38.86 -25.14
C GLU A 101 28.44 -39.12 -24.66
N LYS A 102 29.21 -38.06 -24.37
CA LYS A 102 30.63 -38.13 -23.99
C LYS A 102 30.92 -37.28 -22.76
N ILE A 103 31.94 -37.69 -22.01
CA ILE A 103 32.49 -36.95 -20.87
C ILE A 103 33.02 -35.59 -21.38
N ASN A 104 32.80 -34.51 -20.63
CA ASN A 104 33.17 -33.12 -20.94
C ASN A 104 32.43 -32.42 -22.11
N GLN A 105 31.29 -32.95 -22.57
CA GLN A 105 30.50 -32.32 -23.63
C GLN A 105 29.63 -31.14 -23.14
N VAL A 106 29.25 -31.13 -21.87
CA VAL A 106 28.38 -30.09 -21.29
C VAL A 106 28.97 -29.61 -19.98
N TRP A 107 29.05 -28.30 -19.82
CA TRP A 107 29.47 -27.63 -18.59
C TRP A 107 28.24 -26.94 -18.00
N SER A 108 27.79 -27.40 -16.83
CA SER A 108 26.77 -26.70 -16.06
C SER A 108 27.42 -25.60 -15.24
N ILE A 109 26.92 -24.37 -15.35
CA ILE A 109 27.30 -23.30 -14.44
C ILE A 109 26.53 -23.49 -13.13
N ASP A 110 27.24 -23.85 -12.05
CA ASP A 110 26.65 -23.91 -10.71
C ASP A 110 27.01 -22.63 -9.95
N PHE A 111 26.01 -21.78 -9.70
CA PHE A 111 26.21 -20.54 -8.94
C PHE A 111 26.06 -20.83 -7.45
N MET A 112 27.12 -21.39 -6.85
CA MET A 112 27.20 -21.49 -5.39
C MET A 112 27.35 -20.09 -4.79
N ARG A 113 26.25 -19.54 -4.28
CA ARG A 113 26.27 -18.28 -3.53
C ARG A 113 26.97 -18.51 -2.19
N GLN A 114 28.27 -18.22 -2.12
CA GLN A 114 28.98 -18.19 -0.84
C GLN A 114 28.42 -17.06 0.03
N ARG A 115 27.71 -17.42 1.09
CA ARG A 115 27.46 -16.52 2.22
C ARG A 115 28.62 -16.69 3.20
N GLY A 116 29.57 -15.75 3.12
CA GLY A 116 30.49 -15.44 4.20
C GLY A 116 31.46 -16.55 4.60
N CYS A 117 32.64 -16.56 3.99
CA CYS A 117 33.85 -16.93 4.72
C CYS A 117 34.96 -15.96 4.31
N LEU A 118 35.19 -14.95 5.16
CA LEU A 118 36.45 -14.24 5.19
C LEU A 118 37.44 -15.20 5.87
N ILE A 119 38.23 -15.90 5.08
CA ILE A 119 39.50 -16.40 5.55
C ILE A 119 40.54 -15.88 4.58
N ALA A 120 41.18 -14.78 5.01
CA ALA A 120 42.48 -14.42 4.50
C ALA A 120 43.45 -15.54 4.90
N SER A 121 44.09 -16.17 3.93
CA SER A 121 45.38 -16.84 4.06
C SER A 121 45.90 -17.09 2.65
N GLY A 122 46.99 -16.41 2.31
CA GLY A 122 47.68 -16.62 1.05
C GLY A 122 48.39 -17.96 1.02
N MET A 123 48.67 -18.43 -0.20
CA MET A 123 49.98 -19.00 -0.56
C MET A 123 50.06 -19.19 -2.08
N GLU A 124 51.09 -18.54 -2.63
CA GLU A 124 51.74 -18.72 -3.94
C GLU A 124 51.96 -20.21 -4.31
N GLU A 125 51.59 -20.62 -5.54
CA GLU A 125 52.47 -21.00 -6.68
C GLU A 125 52.73 -22.53 -6.73
N PRO A 126 53.25 -23.13 -7.83
CA PRO A 126 53.19 -22.78 -9.25
C PRO A 126 52.65 -23.93 -10.13
N LEU A 127 52.49 -23.63 -11.43
CA LEU A 127 52.39 -24.62 -12.51
C LEU A 127 53.61 -25.56 -12.55
N ASP A 128 53.35 -26.82 -12.87
CA ASP A 128 54.27 -27.67 -13.65
C ASP A 128 53.39 -28.54 -14.58
N SER A 129 53.47 -28.31 -15.90
CA SER A 129 54.26 -29.05 -16.89
C SER A 129 53.53 -30.28 -17.43
#